data_AF-A0A2I1HRG4-F1
#
_entry.id   AF-A0A2I1HRG4-F1
#
_cell.length_a   1.000
_cell.length_b   1.000
_cell.length_c   1.000
_cell.angle_alpha   90.00
_cell.angle_beta   90.00
_cell.angle_gamma   90.00
#
_symmetry.space_group_name_H-M   'P 1'
#
loop_
_entity.id
_entity.type
_entity.pdbx_description
1 polymer ?
#
loop_
_entity_poly.entity_id
_entity_poly.type
_entity_poly.pdbx_seq_one_letter_code
_entity_poly.pdbx_strand_id
1 'polypeptide(L)'
;MEKETFQIMKRPGFESEPIKIRTNFFEVTKLPKMKIIYYDVKISPEVPPRLNRKVFTCFMEENKQALGGVKPVFDGRANMFTHKQLPFESKSFEVKLEKDSVFIQRPPATFKITIKKARDIDMEDLFQFLHAKGNMTNNCEIGGPLIQLVAKILGLGSPNDFCKGLSDMECQKVEKRIKNLRINDNHRPEYRQKFKIEKLTRISASNIKLDVDNGNKINKVNVQTYFQNTYNRRLLYPFLPCVIVRKNNYLPIEVCDVIPEQRYMRKLNDIQTADLSKFARQNPTIRENRIQTGLNILNYRDNEYLKQFGMEISNDMAVVNARILPTPTIQYHKSSRKDRVQPNGGSWNLRDKKVPPVYYARLAAARARLYSFAFHNTDTESSEGVAIKFAVEELQKVKVICKWYLNQKKKKNFLYLNWRLAYSQLLH
;
A
#
# COMPACT_ATOMS: atom_id res chain seq x y z
N MET A 1 -1.93 26.63 29.43
CA MET A 1 -2.32 25.81 28.26
C MET A 1 -3.23 24.71 28.76
N GLU A 2 -4.52 24.83 28.49
CA GLU A 2 -5.46 23.72 28.71
C GLU A 2 -5.21 22.65 27.63
N LYS A 3 -5.45 21.38 27.97
CA LYS A 3 -5.39 20.31 26.97
C LYS A 3 -6.72 20.32 26.21
N GLU A 4 -6.71 20.73 24.95
CA GLU A 4 -7.88 20.60 24.07
C GLU A 4 -8.31 19.13 23.98
N THR A 5 -9.40 18.79 24.67
CA THR A 5 -9.96 17.44 24.69
C THR A 5 -10.85 17.25 23.46
N PHE A 6 -10.25 16.74 22.38
CA PHE A 6 -10.96 16.35 21.15
C PHE A 6 -11.92 15.17 21.38
N GLN A 7 -13.05 15.43 22.04
CA GLN A 7 -14.07 14.45 22.32
C GLN A 7 -14.90 14.18 21.06
N ILE A 8 -14.88 12.94 20.58
CA ILE A 8 -15.71 12.50 19.46
C ILE A 8 -17.18 12.58 19.89
N MET A 9 -17.98 13.39 19.18
CA MET A 9 -19.41 13.52 19.47
C MET A 9 -20.13 12.18 19.29
N LYS A 10 -21.01 11.84 20.24
CA LYS A 10 -21.88 10.65 20.16
C LYS A 10 -22.86 10.80 18.98
N ARG A 11 -23.23 9.68 18.36
CA ARG A 11 -24.23 9.64 17.28
C ARG A 11 -25.59 10.15 17.82
N PRO A 12 -26.23 11.16 17.18
CA PRO A 12 -27.46 11.76 17.71
C PRO A 12 -28.73 10.92 17.46
N GLY A 13 -28.72 9.99 16.50
CA GLY A 13 -29.88 9.15 16.19
C GLY A 13 -29.73 8.31 14.91
N PHE A 14 -30.85 7.77 14.45
CA PHE A 14 -31.02 6.97 13.23
C PHE A 14 -32.31 7.36 12.52
N GLU A 15 -32.39 7.15 11.20
CA GLU A 15 -33.57 7.44 10.35
C GLU A 15 -34.03 6.16 9.62
N SER A 16 -35.32 6.08 9.28
CA SER A 16 -36.08 4.81 9.34
C SER A 16 -36.57 4.20 8.01
N GLU A 17 -35.91 4.44 6.87
CA GLU A 17 -36.27 3.79 5.59
C GLU A 17 -35.22 2.74 5.14
N PRO A 18 -35.51 1.43 5.25
CA PRO A 18 -34.51 0.38 5.04
C PRO A 18 -34.59 -0.33 3.68
N ILE A 19 -33.51 -0.24 2.90
CA ILE A 19 -33.14 -1.29 1.93
C ILE A 19 -32.18 -2.27 2.60
N LYS A 20 -32.43 -3.58 2.48
CA LYS A 20 -31.52 -4.62 2.99
C LYS A 20 -30.33 -4.77 2.04
N ILE A 21 -29.11 -4.67 2.57
CA ILE A 21 -27.87 -4.95 1.84
C ILE A 21 -27.03 -6.00 2.59
N ARG A 22 -26.29 -6.83 1.85
CA ARG A 22 -25.25 -7.69 2.42
C ARG A 22 -23.91 -6.96 2.40
N THR A 23 -23.10 -7.19 3.42
CA THR A 23 -21.80 -6.53 3.60
C THR A 23 -20.69 -7.55 3.77
N ASN A 24 -19.45 -7.20 3.46
CA ASN A 24 -18.28 -8.07 3.67
C ASN A 24 -17.82 -8.12 5.15
N PHE A 25 -18.75 -7.90 6.08
CA PHE A 25 -18.56 -8.07 7.52
C PHE A 25 -19.17 -9.41 7.93
N PHE A 26 -18.48 -10.09 8.85
CA PHE A 26 -18.87 -11.41 9.35
C PHE A 26 -18.99 -11.27 10.87
N GLU A 27 -20.15 -11.64 11.40
CA GLU A 27 -20.45 -11.45 12.81
C GLU A 27 -19.59 -12.37 13.68
N VAL A 28 -18.95 -11.81 14.70
CA VAL A 28 -18.29 -12.59 15.75
C VAL A 28 -19.40 -13.01 16.73
N THR A 29 -20.06 -14.12 16.43
CA THR A 29 -21.25 -14.61 17.15
C THR A 29 -20.96 -14.94 18.61
N LYS A 30 -19.68 -15.13 18.97
CA LYS A 30 -19.22 -15.41 20.33
C LYS A 30 -17.86 -14.78 20.57
N LEU A 31 -17.76 -14.00 21.63
CA LEU A 31 -16.52 -13.43 22.16
C LEU A 31 -16.17 -14.10 23.50
N PRO A 32 -14.87 -14.20 23.85
CA PRO A 32 -14.43 -14.74 25.13
C PRO A 32 -15.01 -13.96 26.31
N LYS A 33 -15.68 -14.68 27.22
CA LYS A 33 -16.02 -14.20 28.58
C LYS A 33 -14.91 -14.48 29.59
N MET A 34 -13.71 -14.83 29.11
CA MET A 34 -12.53 -15.15 29.92
C MET A 34 -11.47 -14.06 29.74
N LYS A 35 -10.72 -13.77 30.79
CA LYS A 35 -9.59 -12.83 30.72
C LYS A 35 -8.52 -13.39 29.79
N ILE A 36 -8.13 -12.62 28.78
CA ILE A 36 -7.02 -12.97 27.88
C ILE A 36 -5.72 -12.49 28.55
N ILE A 37 -4.68 -13.33 28.59
CA ILE A 37 -3.44 -12.97 29.27
C ILE A 37 -2.39 -12.55 28.25
N TYR A 38 -1.83 -11.35 28.45
CA TYR A 38 -0.78 -10.78 27.62
C TYR A 38 0.60 -11.05 28.21
N TYR A 39 1.49 -11.52 27.35
CA TYR A 39 2.88 -11.84 27.64
C TYR A 39 3.80 -11.10 26.65
N ASP A 40 4.88 -10.52 27.19
CA ASP A 40 6.01 -10.02 26.41
C ASP A 40 6.95 -11.19 26.06
N VAL A 41 7.46 -11.20 24.83
CA VAL A 41 8.31 -12.26 24.27
C VAL A 41 9.56 -11.69 23.63
N LYS A 42 10.72 -11.98 24.21
CA LYS A 42 12.03 -11.58 23.69
C LYS A 42 12.75 -12.78 23.09
N ILE A 43 12.88 -12.79 21.76
CA ILE A 43 13.68 -13.78 21.02
C ILE A 43 15.08 -13.18 20.79
N SER A 44 16.12 -13.96 21.11
CA SER A 44 17.52 -13.62 20.87
C SER A 44 18.24 -14.72 20.09
N PRO A 45 19.09 -14.40 19.09
CA PRO A 45 19.33 -13.05 18.55
C PRO A 45 18.17 -12.55 17.67
N GLU A 46 18.14 -11.25 17.40
CA GLU A 46 17.09 -10.61 16.61
C GLU A 46 17.12 -11.08 15.14
N VAL A 47 16.00 -11.58 14.64
CA VAL A 47 15.82 -12.05 13.26
C VAL A 47 14.49 -11.59 12.66
N PRO A 48 14.32 -11.60 11.31
CA PRO A 48 13.10 -11.10 10.69
C PRO A 48 11.84 -11.85 11.14
N PRO A 49 10.66 -11.19 11.24
CA PRO A 49 9.43 -11.79 11.81
C PRO A 49 8.96 -13.12 11.19
N ARG A 50 9.31 -13.39 9.92
CA ARG A 50 9.04 -14.70 9.28
C ARG A 50 9.86 -15.84 9.91
N LEU A 51 11.09 -15.57 10.34
CA LEU A 51 11.92 -16.54 11.06
C LEU A 51 11.51 -16.62 12.54
N ASN A 52 11.19 -15.50 13.20
CA ASN A 52 10.62 -15.52 14.56
C ASN A 52 9.38 -16.44 14.65
N ARG A 53 8.47 -16.38 13.67
CA ARG A 53 7.31 -17.28 13.62
C ARG A 53 7.72 -18.75 13.45
N LYS A 54 8.70 -19.09 12.59
CA LYS A 54 9.24 -20.46 12.49
C LYS A 54 9.87 -20.94 13.81
N VAL A 55 10.71 -20.12 14.42
CA VAL A 55 11.34 -20.38 15.73
C VAL A 55 10.25 -20.64 16.79
N PHE A 56 9.19 -19.82 16.79
CA PHE A 56 8.10 -19.93 17.75
C PHE A 56 7.17 -21.15 17.51
N THR A 57 6.97 -21.57 16.25
CA THR A 57 6.25 -22.83 15.96
C THR A 57 7.04 -24.05 16.45
N CYS A 58 8.34 -24.11 16.15
CA CYS A 58 9.24 -25.16 16.65
C CYS A 58 9.26 -25.20 18.20
N PHE A 59 9.38 -24.02 18.83
CA PHE A 59 9.25 -23.87 20.28
C PHE A 59 7.94 -24.46 20.83
N MET A 60 6.80 -24.11 20.25
CA MET A 60 5.48 -24.61 20.63
C MET A 60 5.36 -26.13 20.45
N GLU A 61 6.08 -26.70 19.49
CA GLU A 61 6.07 -28.14 19.22
C GLU A 61 6.92 -28.93 20.24
N GLU A 62 8.11 -28.44 20.56
CA GLU A 62 9.01 -28.98 21.59
C GLU A 62 8.42 -28.83 23.01
N ASN A 63 7.83 -27.67 23.34
CA ASN A 63 7.56 -27.26 24.73
C ASN A 63 6.08 -27.36 25.15
N LYS A 64 5.26 -28.17 24.47
CA LYS A 64 3.80 -28.33 24.73
C LYS A 64 3.45 -28.56 26.20
N GLN A 65 4.23 -29.39 26.90
CA GLN A 65 4.04 -29.67 28.33
C GLN A 65 4.36 -28.46 29.21
N ALA A 66 5.46 -27.74 28.92
CA ALA A 66 5.85 -26.55 29.67
C ALA A 66 4.88 -25.37 29.48
N LEU A 67 4.14 -25.35 28.36
CA LEU A 67 3.04 -24.42 28.09
C LEU A 67 1.68 -24.90 28.66
N GLY A 68 1.64 -26.03 29.37
CA GLY A 68 0.41 -26.58 29.98
C GLY A 68 -0.67 -26.98 28.95
N GLY A 69 -0.26 -27.35 27.73
CA GLY A 69 -1.18 -27.70 26.63
C GLY A 69 -1.83 -26.52 25.90
N VAL A 70 -1.58 -25.28 26.35
CA VAL A 70 -2.10 -24.06 25.70
C VAL A 70 -1.40 -23.81 24.37
N LYS A 71 -2.13 -23.41 23.33
CA LYS A 71 -1.57 -22.94 22.05
C LYS A 71 -1.55 -21.39 22.05
N PRO A 72 -0.45 -20.73 22.47
CA PRO A 72 -0.35 -19.27 22.43
C PRO A 72 -0.46 -18.71 21.00
N VAL A 73 -1.03 -17.51 20.89
CA VAL A 73 -1.03 -16.72 19.65
C VAL A 73 0.09 -15.69 19.72
N PHE A 74 0.96 -15.64 18.72
CA PHE A 74 2.15 -14.77 18.68
C PHE A 74 2.20 -13.93 17.40
N ASP A 75 2.49 -12.62 17.54
CA ASP A 75 2.52 -11.69 16.41
C ASP A 75 3.73 -11.88 15.47
N GLY A 76 4.80 -12.54 15.93
CA GLY A 76 6.07 -12.67 15.21
C GLY A 76 7.13 -11.63 15.59
N ARG A 77 6.89 -10.83 16.63
CA ARG A 77 7.82 -9.85 17.19
C ARG A 77 7.99 -10.07 18.69
N ALA A 78 7.00 -9.67 19.48
CA ALA A 78 7.06 -9.63 20.93
C ALA A 78 5.71 -9.84 21.64
N ASN A 79 4.57 -9.75 20.93
CA ASN A 79 3.26 -9.82 21.55
C ASN A 79 2.73 -11.25 21.53
N MET A 80 2.56 -11.85 22.71
CA MET A 80 1.93 -13.17 22.87
C MET A 80 0.67 -13.10 23.74
N PHE A 81 -0.35 -13.86 23.35
CA PHE A 81 -1.63 -13.95 24.04
C PHE A 81 -2.00 -15.40 24.34
N THR A 82 -2.61 -15.65 25.50
CA THR A 82 -3.18 -16.95 25.87
C THR A 82 -4.59 -16.82 26.46
N HIS A 83 -5.39 -17.87 26.33
CA HIS A 83 -6.72 -17.99 26.94
C HIS A 83 -6.68 -18.47 28.42
N LYS A 84 -5.51 -18.92 28.89
CA LYS A 84 -5.25 -19.47 30.22
C LYS A 84 -3.85 -19.09 30.69
N GLN A 85 -3.65 -18.91 32.00
CA GLN A 85 -2.34 -18.63 32.57
C GLN A 85 -1.39 -19.81 32.37
N LEU A 86 -0.20 -19.53 31.85
CA LEU A 86 0.91 -20.48 31.76
C LEU A 86 1.41 -20.84 33.17
N PRO A 87 2.01 -22.03 33.38
CA PRO A 87 2.48 -22.49 34.70
C PRO A 87 3.77 -21.77 35.18
N PHE A 88 4.00 -20.54 34.72
CA PHE A 88 5.10 -19.66 35.10
C PHE A 88 4.75 -18.20 34.79
N GLU A 89 5.29 -17.26 35.57
CA GLU A 89 5.19 -15.82 35.27
C GLU A 89 6.31 -15.34 34.36
N SER A 90 7.51 -15.88 34.49
CA SER A 90 8.66 -15.56 33.65
C SER A 90 9.52 -16.81 33.44
N LYS A 91 9.86 -17.14 32.19
CA LYS A 91 10.72 -18.28 31.86
C LYS A 91 11.49 -18.05 30.56
N SER A 92 12.73 -18.55 30.54
CA SER A 92 13.52 -18.64 29.32
C SER A 92 13.61 -20.08 28.83
N PHE A 93 13.67 -20.24 27.51
CA PHE A 93 13.78 -21.51 26.80
C PHE A 93 14.85 -21.40 25.73
N GLU A 94 15.50 -22.51 25.39
CA GLU A 94 16.46 -22.60 24.29
C GLU A 94 15.94 -23.58 23.24
N VAL A 95 15.90 -23.14 21.99
CA VAL A 95 15.22 -23.82 20.88
C VAL A 95 16.22 -24.00 19.74
N LYS A 96 16.30 -25.21 19.18
CA LYS A 96 17.28 -25.57 18.15
C LYS A 96 16.59 -25.76 16.82
N LEU A 97 16.69 -24.76 15.93
CA LEU A 97 16.27 -24.95 14.55
C LEU A 97 17.26 -25.88 13.84
N GLU A 98 16.76 -27.02 13.38
CA GLU A 98 17.46 -27.86 12.41
C GLU A 98 17.76 -27.07 11.12
N LYS A 99 18.77 -27.53 10.37
CA LYS A 99 19.35 -26.79 9.23
C LYS A 99 18.49 -26.88 7.97
N ASP A 100 17.32 -26.25 8.04
CA ASP A 100 16.53 -25.83 6.88
C ASP A 100 17.47 -25.11 5.89
N SER A 101 17.73 -25.73 4.72
CA SER A 101 18.78 -25.37 3.74
C SER A 101 18.47 -24.09 2.94
N VAL A 102 17.84 -23.13 3.61
CA VAL A 102 17.07 -22.01 3.06
C VAL A 102 17.70 -20.65 3.41
N PHE A 103 18.70 -20.62 4.29
CA PHE A 103 19.30 -19.40 4.83
C PHE A 103 20.77 -19.19 4.40
N ILE A 104 21.07 -17.95 4.01
CA ILE A 104 22.27 -17.59 3.23
C ILE A 104 23.49 -17.34 4.14
N GLN A 105 23.25 -16.86 5.35
CA GLN A 105 24.22 -16.81 6.45
C GLN A 105 23.92 -18.01 7.37
N ARG A 106 24.96 -18.58 8.00
CA ARG A 106 24.79 -19.63 9.01
C ARG A 106 23.83 -19.08 10.09
N PRO A 107 22.62 -19.64 10.28
CA PRO A 107 21.82 -19.26 11.43
C PRO A 107 22.56 -19.69 12.70
N PRO A 108 22.42 -18.96 13.82
CA PRO A 108 22.81 -19.49 15.12
C PRO A 108 22.00 -20.78 15.36
N ALA A 109 22.68 -21.83 15.81
CA ALA A 109 22.07 -23.15 15.98
C ALA A 109 21.08 -23.22 17.16
N THR A 110 21.09 -22.19 18.01
CA THR A 110 20.24 -22.03 19.19
C THR A 110 19.63 -20.63 19.20
N PHE A 111 18.34 -20.55 19.52
CA PHE A 111 17.62 -19.31 19.81
C PHE A 111 17.16 -19.33 21.27
N LYS A 112 17.36 -18.22 21.98
CA LYS A 112 16.86 -18.05 23.35
C LYS A 112 15.57 -17.25 23.31
N ILE A 113 14.48 -17.86 23.75
CA ILE A 113 13.17 -17.23 23.88
C ILE A 113 12.94 -16.95 25.37
N THR A 114 12.66 -15.70 25.74
CA THR A 114 12.21 -15.34 27.09
C THR A 114 10.78 -14.84 27.03
N ILE A 115 9.92 -15.41 27.87
CA ILE A 115 8.48 -15.11 27.97
C ILE A 115 8.20 -14.56 29.37
N LYS A 116 7.51 -13.43 29.47
CA LYS A 116 7.13 -12.79 30.75
C LYS A 116 5.67 -12.33 30.75
N LYS A 117 4.88 -12.69 31.77
CA LYS A 117 3.51 -12.17 32.00
C LYS A 117 3.58 -10.66 32.19
N ALA A 118 2.75 -9.92 31.46
CA ALA A 118 2.75 -8.47 31.46
C ALA A 118 1.44 -7.89 32.03
N ARG A 119 0.28 -8.38 31.60
CA ARG A 119 -1.03 -8.05 32.21
C ARG A 119 -2.12 -9.03 31.82
N ASP A 120 -3.20 -9.05 32.60
CA ASP A 120 -4.46 -9.67 32.21
C ASP A 120 -5.33 -8.62 31.50
N ILE A 121 -5.98 -9.01 30.41
CA ILE A 121 -6.90 -8.21 29.61
C ILE A 121 -8.31 -8.73 29.91
N ASP A 122 -9.14 -7.90 30.53
CA ASP A 122 -10.55 -8.21 30.65
C ASP A 122 -11.28 -7.94 29.34
N MET A 123 -12.14 -8.88 28.94
CA MET A 123 -12.96 -8.76 27.73
C MET A 123 -14.35 -8.18 28.06
N GLU A 124 -14.74 -8.14 29.34
CA GLU A 124 -15.97 -7.47 29.78
C GLU A 124 -15.92 -5.96 29.54
N ASP A 125 -14.75 -5.32 29.67
CA ASP A 125 -14.52 -3.92 29.24
C ASP A 125 -14.93 -3.70 27.77
N LEU A 126 -14.60 -4.65 26.90
CA LEU A 126 -14.94 -4.59 25.47
C LEU A 126 -16.44 -4.83 25.24
N PHE A 127 -17.07 -5.77 25.95
CA PHE A 127 -18.53 -5.94 25.91
C PHE A 127 -19.25 -4.67 26.38
N GLN A 128 -18.84 -4.06 27.49
CA GLN A 128 -19.40 -2.82 28.00
C GLN A 128 -19.23 -1.67 27.00
N PHE A 129 -18.07 -1.54 26.36
CA PHE A 129 -17.83 -0.55 25.31
C PHE A 129 -18.71 -0.79 24.06
N LEU A 130 -18.80 -2.03 23.56
CA LEU A 130 -19.62 -2.39 22.41
C LEU A 130 -21.12 -2.16 22.65
N HIS A 131 -21.60 -2.37 23.88
CA HIS A 131 -22.97 -2.06 24.30
C HIS A 131 -23.17 -0.59 24.75
N ALA A 132 -22.17 0.28 24.55
CA ALA A 132 -22.16 1.70 24.97
C ALA A 132 -22.43 1.95 26.46
N LYS A 133 -22.17 0.95 27.32
CA LYS A 133 -22.28 1.00 28.78
C LYS A 133 -20.96 1.40 29.46
N GLY A 134 -19.83 1.19 28.80
CA GLY A 134 -18.49 1.51 29.30
C GLY A 134 -17.86 2.74 28.64
N ASN A 135 -16.92 3.38 29.35
CA ASN A 135 -16.06 4.42 28.78
C ASN A 135 -14.92 3.80 27.94
N MET A 136 -14.42 4.54 26.96
CA MET A 136 -13.25 4.13 26.18
C MET A 136 -11.99 4.14 27.07
N THR A 137 -11.38 2.98 27.29
CA THR A 137 -10.10 2.86 28.04
C THR A 137 -8.90 2.92 27.08
N ASN A 138 -7.73 3.30 27.60
CA ASN A 138 -6.52 3.55 26.80
C ASN A 138 -5.84 2.26 26.24
N ASN A 139 -6.56 1.13 26.17
CA ASN A 139 -6.00 -0.18 25.82
C ASN A 139 -5.90 -0.45 24.31
N CYS A 140 -6.11 0.56 23.45
CA CYS A 140 -6.02 0.45 21.99
C CYS A 140 -5.23 1.61 21.36
N GLU A 141 -3.94 1.72 21.70
CA GLU A 141 -3.03 2.68 21.06
C GLU A 141 -2.50 2.17 19.71
N ILE A 142 -2.43 3.06 18.71
CA ILE A 142 -1.92 2.76 17.36
C ILE A 142 -0.61 3.53 17.13
N GLY A 143 0.50 2.82 16.96
CA GLY A 143 1.82 3.41 16.65
C GLY A 143 2.22 3.27 15.17
N GLY A 144 2.94 4.26 14.63
CA GLY A 144 3.44 4.26 13.24
C GLY A 144 4.61 5.24 13.01
N PRO A 145 5.74 4.84 12.36
CA PRO A 145 6.89 5.72 12.22
C PRO A 145 7.48 5.91 10.80
N LEU A 146 8.07 7.10 10.61
CA LEU A 146 9.27 7.45 9.83
C LEU A 146 9.39 7.15 8.32
N ILE A 147 8.73 6.16 7.71
CA ILE A 147 8.76 6.03 6.23
C ILE A 147 7.84 7.05 5.54
N GLN A 148 6.92 7.63 6.31
CA GLN A 148 6.26 8.92 6.02
C GLN A 148 7.22 10.13 6.17
N LEU A 149 8.53 9.92 6.11
CA LEU A 149 9.57 10.94 5.92
C LEU A 149 10.25 10.82 4.52
N VAL A 150 9.62 10.13 3.53
CA VAL A 150 10.25 9.81 2.23
C VAL A 150 9.43 10.11 0.92
N ALA A 151 8.14 10.57 0.89
CA ALA A 151 7.38 10.93 -0.37
C ALA A 151 6.46 12.23 -0.81
N LYS A 152 6.24 13.60 -0.53
CA LYS A 152 6.23 14.98 0.24
C LYS A 152 7.30 16.02 0.80
N ILE A 153 8.62 15.95 0.68
CA ILE A 153 9.56 17.09 0.94
C ILE A 153 9.97 17.85 -0.36
N LEU A 154 10.93 17.35 -1.16
CA LEU A 154 11.32 17.73 -2.55
C LEU A 154 10.19 17.94 -3.62
N GLY A 155 9.74 16.94 -4.43
CA GLY A 155 8.92 17.16 -5.67
C GLY A 155 7.43 16.66 -5.82
N LEU A 156 6.85 15.90 -4.89
CA LEU A 156 5.54 15.18 -4.91
C LEU A 156 4.75 15.19 -3.54
N GLY A 157 4.17 14.08 -3.02
CA GLY A 157 2.92 14.07 -2.18
C GLY A 157 2.81 13.44 -0.74
N SER A 158 3.65 12.48 -0.30
CA SER A 158 3.80 11.92 1.10
C SER A 158 5.27 11.70 1.69
N PRO A 159 6.05 12.74 2.14
CA PRO A 159 7.57 13.13 2.29
C PRO A 159 9.02 13.05 1.49
N ASN A 160 9.58 13.08 0.22
CA ASN A 160 9.34 13.27 -1.27
C ASN A 160 9.74 12.30 -2.41
N ASP A 161 10.87 11.61 -2.43
CA ASP A 161 11.47 11.17 -3.71
C ASP A 161 11.71 12.38 -4.69
N PHE A 162 12.08 12.14 -5.96
CA PHE A 162 13.03 13.05 -6.64
C PHE A 162 12.68 13.37 -8.11
N CYS A 163 12.36 14.64 -8.41
CA CYS A 163 11.78 15.06 -9.71
C CYS A 163 12.69 15.90 -10.64
N LYS A 164 13.99 16.09 -10.34
CA LYS A 164 14.98 16.60 -11.34
C LYS A 164 15.56 15.50 -12.25
N GLY A 165 14.87 14.37 -12.35
CA GLY A 165 15.29 13.23 -13.16
C GLY A 165 16.31 12.32 -12.47
N LEU A 166 16.66 11.24 -13.17
CA LEU A 166 17.61 10.22 -12.75
C LEU A 166 18.58 9.98 -13.94
N SER A 167 19.88 9.86 -13.70
CA SER A 167 20.92 9.70 -14.74
C SER A 167 22.04 8.78 -14.25
N ASP A 168 22.28 7.64 -14.91
CA ASP A 168 22.86 6.37 -14.35
C ASP A 168 22.08 5.81 -13.14
N MET A 169 21.40 6.67 -12.38
CA MET A 169 20.35 6.39 -11.40
C MET A 169 19.13 5.67 -12.03
N GLU A 170 18.89 5.83 -13.35
CA GLU A 170 17.94 5.01 -14.12
C GLU A 170 18.42 3.54 -14.22
N CYS A 171 19.73 3.33 -14.37
CA CYS A 171 20.33 1.99 -14.34
C CYS A 171 20.28 1.42 -12.92
N GLN A 172 20.43 2.25 -11.88
CA GLN A 172 20.13 1.86 -10.49
C GLN A 172 18.63 1.56 -10.28
N LYS A 173 17.72 2.07 -11.10
CA LYS A 173 16.27 1.73 -11.15
C LYS A 173 16.06 0.30 -11.68
N VAL A 174 16.94 -0.18 -12.57
CA VAL A 174 16.98 -1.57 -13.06
C VAL A 174 17.71 -2.48 -12.08
N GLU A 175 18.84 -2.06 -11.48
CA GLU A 175 19.45 -2.78 -10.35
C GLU A 175 18.40 -2.97 -9.23
N LYS A 176 17.72 -1.88 -8.84
CA LYS A 176 16.58 -1.91 -7.91
C LYS A 176 15.55 -2.98 -8.27
N ARG A 177 15.25 -3.24 -9.56
CA ARG A 177 14.19 -4.18 -10.02
C ARG A 177 14.47 -5.65 -9.69
N ILE A 178 15.72 -6.10 -9.78
CA ILE A 178 16.10 -7.49 -9.45
C ILE A 178 16.80 -7.61 -8.08
N LYS A 179 17.39 -6.53 -7.57
CA LYS A 179 17.97 -6.46 -6.23
C LYS A 179 16.95 -6.83 -5.15
N ASN A 180 17.41 -7.62 -4.19
CA ASN A 180 16.63 -8.31 -3.17
C ASN A 180 15.73 -9.47 -3.65
N LEU A 181 15.63 -9.78 -4.95
CA LEU A 181 15.07 -11.07 -5.34
C LEU A 181 15.94 -12.19 -4.76
N ARG A 182 15.28 -13.21 -4.23
CA ARG A 182 15.91 -14.46 -3.84
C ARG A 182 15.96 -15.37 -5.06
N ILE A 183 17.12 -15.94 -5.31
CA ILE A 183 17.40 -16.88 -6.39
C ILE A 183 17.98 -18.17 -5.80
N ASN A 184 17.86 -19.28 -6.52
CA ASN A 184 18.69 -20.46 -6.30
C ASN A 184 19.76 -20.50 -7.39
N ASP A 185 20.95 -21.03 -7.13
CA ASP A 185 21.83 -21.42 -8.22
C ASP A 185 21.41 -22.79 -8.80
N ASN A 186 21.73 -23.03 -10.07
CA ASN A 186 21.46 -24.31 -10.75
C ASN A 186 22.72 -25.06 -11.22
N HIS A 187 23.92 -24.48 -11.03
CA HIS A 187 25.19 -25.08 -11.47
C HIS A 187 25.63 -26.30 -10.63
N ARG A 188 25.01 -26.54 -9.48
CA ARG A 188 25.26 -27.69 -8.59
C ARG A 188 23.95 -28.48 -8.39
N PRO A 189 23.69 -29.54 -9.16
CA PRO A 189 22.40 -30.25 -9.13
C PRO A 189 22.00 -30.76 -7.73
N GLU A 190 22.97 -31.31 -6.99
CA GLU A 190 22.80 -31.90 -5.66
C GLU A 190 22.58 -30.88 -4.53
N TYR A 191 23.03 -29.63 -4.72
CA TYR A 191 23.05 -28.62 -3.65
C TYR A 191 22.85 -27.20 -4.19
N ARG A 192 21.59 -26.88 -4.52
CA ARG A 192 21.16 -25.52 -4.92
C ARG A 192 21.17 -24.58 -3.71
N GLN A 193 22.14 -23.68 -3.65
CA GLN A 193 22.24 -22.68 -2.60
C GLN A 193 21.26 -21.52 -2.87
N LYS A 194 20.66 -21.00 -1.80
CA LYS A 194 19.70 -19.88 -1.91
C LYS A 194 20.45 -18.58 -1.72
N PHE A 195 20.42 -17.73 -2.73
CA PHE A 195 21.14 -16.46 -2.78
C PHE A 195 20.17 -15.28 -2.88
N LYS A 196 20.69 -14.07 -2.66
CA LYS A 196 19.95 -12.81 -2.74
C LYS A 196 20.74 -11.89 -3.66
N ILE A 197 20.09 -11.38 -4.71
CA ILE A 197 20.73 -10.46 -5.65
C ILE A 197 21.12 -9.17 -4.91
N GLU A 198 22.43 -8.90 -4.82
CA GLU A 198 22.95 -7.65 -4.27
C GLU A 198 23.06 -6.58 -5.36
N LYS A 199 23.71 -6.91 -6.48
CA LYS A 199 23.93 -6.03 -7.66
C LYS A 199 24.11 -6.89 -8.93
N LEU A 200 24.32 -6.24 -10.09
CA LEU A 200 24.96 -6.86 -11.26
C LEU A 200 26.37 -6.30 -11.46
N THR A 201 27.20 -7.01 -12.24
CA THR A 201 28.47 -6.45 -12.76
C THR A 201 28.21 -5.46 -13.90
N ARG A 202 29.13 -4.51 -14.09
CA ARG A 202 29.17 -3.59 -15.24
C ARG A 202 29.96 -4.16 -16.44
N ILE A 203 30.44 -5.39 -16.35
CA ILE A 203 31.28 -6.11 -17.34
C ILE A 203 30.84 -7.58 -17.45
N SER A 204 31.18 -8.23 -18.57
CA SER A 204 30.76 -9.59 -18.95
C SER A 204 31.47 -10.73 -18.20
N ALA A 205 30.86 -11.92 -18.16
CA ALA A 205 31.46 -13.14 -17.59
C ALA A 205 32.78 -13.56 -18.28
N SER A 206 32.96 -13.22 -19.56
CA SER A 206 34.23 -13.39 -20.28
C SER A 206 35.36 -12.51 -19.76
N ASN A 207 35.04 -11.33 -19.20
CA ASN A 207 36.01 -10.26 -18.90
C ASN A 207 36.19 -9.99 -17.40
N ILE A 208 35.28 -10.45 -16.54
CA ILE A 208 35.46 -10.43 -15.07
C ILE A 208 36.60 -11.39 -14.71
N LYS A 209 37.69 -10.83 -14.16
CA LYS A 209 38.79 -11.59 -13.56
C LYS A 209 38.47 -11.86 -12.09
N LEU A 210 38.53 -13.13 -11.70
CA LEU A 210 38.51 -13.61 -10.34
C LEU A 210 39.94 -13.76 -9.83
N ASP A 211 40.22 -13.22 -8.66
CA ASP A 211 41.43 -13.52 -7.90
C ASP A 211 41.25 -14.91 -7.25
N VAL A 212 41.79 -15.96 -7.89
CA VAL A 212 41.77 -17.33 -7.38
C VAL A 212 43.07 -17.59 -6.64
N ASP A 213 42.97 -17.79 -5.33
CA ASP A 213 44.09 -18.24 -4.51
C ASP A 213 44.32 -19.74 -4.74
N ASN A 214 45.55 -20.09 -5.11
CA ASN A 214 45.99 -21.46 -5.34
C ASN A 214 47.17 -21.84 -4.41
N GLY A 215 47.23 -21.24 -3.22
CA GLY A 215 48.10 -21.64 -2.10
C GLY A 215 49.54 -21.09 -2.13
N ASN A 216 49.90 -20.28 -3.13
CA ASN A 216 51.19 -19.56 -3.19
C ASN A 216 51.22 -18.38 -4.19
N LYS A 217 50.29 -18.30 -5.14
CA LYS A 217 50.08 -17.13 -6.00
C LYS A 217 48.58 -16.90 -6.24
N ILE A 218 48.18 -15.64 -6.29
CA ILE A 218 46.84 -15.21 -6.72
C ILE A 218 46.81 -15.20 -8.25
N ASN A 219 46.08 -16.14 -8.85
CA ASN A 219 45.93 -16.24 -10.29
C ASN A 219 44.63 -15.57 -10.74
N LYS A 220 44.73 -14.64 -11.71
CA LYS A 220 43.59 -13.90 -12.26
C LYS A 220 42.92 -14.68 -13.39
N VAL A 221 41.86 -15.42 -13.06
CA VAL A 221 41.13 -16.32 -13.97
C VAL A 221 39.77 -15.72 -14.34
N ASN A 222 39.37 -15.76 -15.61
CA ASN A 222 38.08 -15.20 -16.03
C ASN A 222 36.90 -16.08 -15.54
N VAL A 223 35.74 -15.49 -15.22
CA VAL A 223 34.57 -16.24 -14.70
C VAL A 223 34.15 -17.38 -15.65
N GLN A 224 34.16 -17.15 -16.97
CA GLN A 224 33.91 -18.19 -17.97
C GLN A 224 34.87 -19.39 -17.83
N THR A 225 36.17 -19.13 -17.71
CA THR A 225 37.21 -20.17 -17.56
C THR A 225 37.08 -20.89 -16.22
N TYR A 226 36.75 -20.17 -15.15
CA TYR A 226 36.49 -20.75 -13.83
C TYR A 226 35.29 -21.72 -13.85
N PHE A 227 34.16 -21.34 -14.47
CA PHE A 227 32.99 -22.22 -14.56
C PHE A 227 33.25 -23.46 -15.44
N GLN A 228 34.02 -23.31 -16.52
CA GLN A 228 34.45 -24.43 -17.35
C GLN A 228 35.39 -25.38 -16.59
N ASN A 229 36.39 -24.87 -15.87
CA ASN A 229 37.42 -25.70 -15.23
C ASN A 229 36.94 -26.33 -13.91
N THR A 230 36.10 -25.65 -13.14
CA THR A 230 35.68 -26.10 -11.79
C THR A 230 34.37 -26.90 -11.80
N TYR A 231 33.48 -26.67 -12.76
CA TYR A 231 32.15 -27.32 -12.81
C TYR A 231 31.87 -28.03 -14.15
N ASN A 232 32.86 -28.12 -15.04
CA ASN A 232 32.70 -28.58 -16.43
C ASN A 232 31.56 -27.87 -17.20
N ARG A 233 31.23 -26.62 -16.82
CA ARG A 233 30.05 -25.91 -17.29
C ARG A 233 30.43 -24.84 -18.32
N ARG A 234 30.30 -25.18 -19.60
CA ARG A 234 30.41 -24.22 -20.70
C ARG A 234 29.25 -23.22 -20.63
N LEU A 235 29.57 -21.95 -20.42
CA LEU A 235 28.57 -20.88 -20.48
C LEU A 235 28.11 -20.68 -21.93
N LEU A 236 26.79 -20.55 -22.15
CA LEU A 236 26.22 -20.26 -23.46
C LEU A 236 26.25 -18.76 -23.77
N TYR A 237 26.17 -17.92 -22.72
CA TYR A 237 26.09 -16.47 -22.85
C TYR A 237 27.21 -15.74 -22.08
N PRO A 238 28.51 -16.05 -22.33
CA PRO A 238 29.63 -15.48 -21.57
C PRO A 238 29.80 -13.95 -21.76
N PHE A 239 29.16 -13.38 -22.78
CA PHE A 239 29.11 -11.94 -23.02
C PHE A 239 28.14 -11.19 -22.07
N LEU A 240 27.25 -11.89 -21.36
CA LEU A 240 26.33 -11.26 -20.39
C LEU A 240 27.03 -10.93 -19.06
N PRO A 241 26.53 -9.94 -18.30
CA PRO A 241 27.01 -9.65 -16.95
C PRO A 241 26.66 -10.75 -15.95
N CYS A 242 27.35 -10.75 -14.80
CA CYS A 242 27.09 -11.65 -13.68
C CYS A 242 26.24 -10.97 -12.59
N VAL A 243 25.48 -11.79 -11.88
CA VAL A 243 24.85 -11.46 -10.60
C VAL A 243 25.93 -11.39 -9.51
N ILE A 244 25.99 -10.26 -8.81
CA ILE A 244 26.79 -10.12 -7.59
C ILE A 244 25.91 -10.52 -6.41
N VAL A 245 26.34 -11.55 -5.68
CA VAL A 245 25.63 -12.11 -4.52
C VAL A 245 26.27 -11.68 -3.19
N ARG A 246 27.61 -11.55 -3.20
CA ARG A 246 28.46 -11.05 -2.10
C ARG A 246 29.70 -10.41 -2.72
N LYS A 247 30.52 -9.74 -1.91
CA LYS A 247 31.92 -9.39 -2.27
C LYS A 247 32.61 -10.63 -2.86
N ASN A 248 33.22 -10.44 -4.03
CA ASN A 248 33.91 -11.44 -4.87
C ASN A 248 33.11 -12.69 -5.32
N ASN A 249 31.81 -12.80 -5.01
CA ASN A 249 30.96 -13.90 -5.51
C ASN A 249 30.11 -13.46 -6.70
N TYR A 250 30.51 -13.92 -7.89
CA TYR A 250 29.89 -13.62 -9.18
C TYR A 250 29.27 -14.88 -9.79
N LEU A 251 27.97 -14.85 -10.09
CA LEU A 251 27.26 -15.94 -10.79
C LEU A 251 26.79 -15.46 -12.16
N PRO A 252 27.08 -16.16 -13.27
CA PRO A 252 26.45 -15.89 -14.55
C PRO A 252 24.91 -15.90 -14.45
N ILE A 253 24.22 -15.03 -15.20
CA ILE A 253 22.74 -14.94 -15.13
C ILE A 253 22.08 -16.28 -15.54
N GLU A 254 22.69 -17.02 -16.45
CA GLU A 254 22.22 -18.35 -16.89
C GLU A 254 22.21 -19.44 -15.80
N VAL A 255 22.96 -19.26 -14.69
CA VAL A 255 22.98 -20.23 -13.57
C VAL A 255 22.08 -19.86 -12.39
N CYS A 256 21.13 -18.93 -12.57
CA CYS A 256 20.32 -18.34 -11.50
C CYS A 256 18.79 -18.48 -11.70
N ASP A 257 18.14 -19.33 -10.90
CA ASP A 257 16.68 -19.54 -10.92
C ASP A 257 15.97 -18.59 -9.92
N VAL A 258 14.85 -17.95 -10.27
CA VAL A 258 14.09 -17.10 -9.32
C VAL A 258 13.16 -17.93 -8.44
N ILE A 259 13.22 -17.73 -7.11
CA ILE A 259 12.35 -18.45 -6.16
C ILE A 259 10.87 -17.97 -6.32
N PRO A 260 9.87 -18.88 -6.32
CA PRO A 260 8.46 -18.51 -6.41
C PRO A 260 7.93 -17.73 -5.18
N GLU A 261 6.65 -17.33 -5.23
CA GLU A 261 5.89 -16.68 -4.14
C GLU A 261 6.43 -15.32 -3.65
N GLN A 262 7.38 -14.72 -4.36
CA GLN A 262 7.91 -13.39 -4.04
C GLN A 262 6.94 -12.29 -4.48
N ARG A 263 6.21 -11.70 -3.52
CA ARG A 263 5.28 -10.58 -3.77
C ARG A 263 5.99 -9.41 -4.47
N TYR A 264 5.48 -9.01 -5.63
CA TYR A 264 5.94 -7.84 -6.35
C TYR A 264 5.56 -6.55 -5.59
N MET A 265 6.56 -5.78 -5.15
CA MET A 265 6.39 -4.58 -4.30
C MET A 265 6.59 -3.26 -5.06
N ARG A 266 6.54 -3.26 -6.39
CA ARG A 266 6.87 -2.09 -7.23
C ARG A 266 5.63 -1.59 -7.97
N LYS A 267 5.65 -0.33 -8.42
CA LYS A 267 4.63 0.15 -9.38
C LYS A 267 4.71 -0.70 -10.66
N LEU A 268 3.56 -1.19 -11.10
CA LEU A 268 3.38 -1.82 -12.41
C LEU A 268 3.52 -0.77 -13.52
N ASN A 269 3.81 -1.20 -14.76
CA ASN A 269 3.67 -0.32 -15.92
C ASN A 269 2.19 -0.10 -16.27
N ASP A 270 1.87 0.82 -17.18
CA ASP A 270 0.47 1.21 -17.39
C ASP A 270 -0.35 0.12 -18.10
N ILE A 271 0.28 -0.74 -18.91
CA ILE A 271 -0.32 -1.97 -19.49
C ILE A 271 -0.69 -2.95 -18.37
N GLN A 272 0.27 -3.34 -17.54
CA GLN A 272 0.07 -4.19 -16.37
C GLN A 272 -0.94 -3.60 -15.36
N THR A 273 -1.06 -2.27 -15.30
CA THR A 273 -2.04 -1.56 -14.46
C THR A 273 -3.44 -1.64 -15.08
N ALA A 274 -3.56 -1.54 -16.41
CA ALA A 274 -4.80 -1.79 -17.14
C ALA A 274 -5.25 -3.26 -17.02
N ASP A 275 -4.32 -4.21 -17.15
CA ASP A 275 -4.59 -5.64 -16.98
C ASP A 275 -4.97 -5.99 -15.53
N LEU A 276 -4.25 -5.46 -14.53
CA LEU A 276 -4.62 -5.61 -13.12
C LEU A 276 -6.00 -4.98 -12.85
N SER A 277 -6.30 -3.81 -13.44
CA SER A 277 -7.61 -3.17 -13.34
C SER A 277 -8.70 -4.02 -13.98
N LYS A 278 -8.45 -4.62 -15.14
CA LYS A 278 -9.36 -5.54 -15.85
C LYS A 278 -9.60 -6.84 -15.06
N PHE A 279 -8.57 -7.37 -14.40
CA PHE A 279 -8.64 -8.56 -13.55
C PHE A 279 -9.32 -8.32 -12.19
N ALA A 280 -9.06 -7.17 -11.56
CA ALA A 280 -9.61 -6.79 -10.27
C ALA A 280 -11.03 -6.22 -10.35
N ARG A 281 -11.43 -5.65 -11.50
CA ARG A 281 -12.79 -5.20 -11.80
C ARG A 281 -13.71 -6.40 -11.94
N GLN A 282 -14.42 -6.72 -10.87
CA GLN A 282 -15.35 -7.84 -10.80
C GLN A 282 -16.75 -7.30 -10.47
N ASN A 283 -17.78 -7.88 -11.10
CA ASN A 283 -19.17 -7.61 -10.74
C ASN A 283 -19.38 -7.95 -9.24
N PRO A 284 -20.17 -7.18 -8.48
CA PRO A 284 -20.41 -7.44 -7.06
C PRO A 284 -20.76 -8.89 -6.72
N THR A 285 -21.64 -9.55 -7.49
CA THR A 285 -22.03 -10.95 -7.25
C THR A 285 -20.86 -11.93 -7.46
N ILE A 286 -19.99 -11.68 -8.44
CA ILE A 286 -18.78 -12.50 -8.66
C ILE A 286 -17.77 -12.29 -7.52
N ARG A 287 -17.64 -11.05 -7.03
CA ARG A 287 -16.78 -10.71 -5.90
C ARG A 287 -17.30 -11.31 -4.60
N GLU A 288 -18.61 -11.29 -4.39
CA GLU A 288 -19.31 -11.89 -3.24
C GLU A 288 -19.04 -13.40 -3.17
N ASN A 289 -19.32 -14.12 -4.26
CA ASN A 289 -19.06 -15.57 -4.35
C ASN A 289 -17.58 -15.90 -4.06
N ARG A 290 -16.63 -15.11 -4.59
CA ARG A 290 -15.19 -15.27 -4.32
C ARG A 290 -14.82 -15.05 -2.85
N ILE A 291 -15.46 -14.11 -2.16
CA ILE A 291 -15.27 -13.92 -0.70
C ILE A 291 -15.80 -15.15 0.04
N GLN A 292 -16.98 -15.65 -0.33
CA GLN A 292 -17.59 -16.83 0.27
C GLN A 292 -16.72 -18.09 0.09
N THR A 293 -16.19 -18.33 -1.12
CA THR A 293 -15.21 -19.41 -1.37
C THR A 293 -13.94 -19.21 -0.54
N GLY A 294 -13.46 -17.98 -0.40
CA GLY A 294 -12.29 -17.66 0.43
C GLY A 294 -12.48 -18.01 1.91
N LEU A 295 -13.68 -17.80 2.47
CA LEU A 295 -14.00 -18.15 3.85
C LEU A 295 -14.05 -19.67 4.07
N ASN A 296 -14.58 -20.41 3.10
CA ASN A 296 -14.55 -21.87 3.14
C ASN A 296 -13.11 -22.42 3.12
N ILE A 297 -12.18 -21.75 2.42
CA ILE A 297 -10.75 -22.10 2.42
C ILE A 297 -10.07 -21.72 3.75
N LEU A 298 -10.45 -20.59 4.37
CA LEU A 298 -9.91 -20.14 5.66
C LEU A 298 -10.44 -20.99 6.85
N ASN A 299 -11.59 -21.63 6.68
CA ASN A 299 -12.34 -22.43 7.66
C ASN A 299 -12.19 -21.95 9.12
N TYR A 300 -12.69 -20.75 9.40
CA TYR A 300 -12.67 -20.19 10.76
C TYR A 300 -13.40 -21.07 11.79
N ARG A 301 -14.42 -21.83 11.37
CA ARG A 301 -15.19 -22.74 12.25
C ARG A 301 -14.33 -23.86 12.83
N ASP A 302 -13.30 -24.33 12.11
CA ASP A 302 -12.37 -25.37 12.61
C ASP A 302 -11.01 -24.85 13.07
N ASN A 303 -10.81 -23.54 13.09
CA ASN A 303 -9.57 -22.95 13.55
C ASN A 303 -9.35 -23.20 15.06
N GLU A 304 -8.36 -24.02 15.39
CA GLU A 304 -8.07 -24.41 16.77
C GLU A 304 -7.81 -23.23 17.72
N TYR A 305 -7.21 -22.15 17.22
CA TYR A 305 -6.93 -20.97 18.03
C TYR A 305 -8.22 -20.22 18.36
N LEU A 306 -9.14 -20.07 17.40
CA LEU A 306 -10.46 -19.49 17.68
C LEU A 306 -11.25 -20.35 18.68
N LYS A 307 -11.25 -21.68 18.51
CA LYS A 307 -11.85 -22.63 19.48
C LYS A 307 -11.23 -22.48 20.88
N GLN A 308 -9.90 -22.40 21.00
CA GLN A 308 -9.23 -22.22 22.31
C GLN A 308 -9.54 -20.87 22.97
N PHE A 309 -9.71 -19.80 22.20
CA PHE A 309 -10.11 -18.48 22.72
C PHE A 309 -11.64 -18.34 22.85
N GLY A 310 -12.42 -19.42 22.65
CA GLY A 310 -13.89 -19.38 22.74
C GLY A 310 -14.57 -18.46 21.72
N MET A 311 -13.86 -18.12 20.64
CA MET A 311 -14.35 -17.23 19.59
C MET A 311 -15.05 -18.02 18.49
N GLU A 312 -16.23 -17.56 18.09
CA GLU A 312 -16.98 -18.09 16.95
C GLU A 312 -17.31 -16.95 15.98
N ILE A 313 -17.23 -17.24 14.68
CA ILE A 313 -17.45 -16.28 13.60
C ILE A 313 -18.43 -16.90 12.62
N SER A 314 -19.44 -16.12 12.20
CA SER A 314 -20.37 -16.53 11.16
C SER A 314 -19.67 -16.67 9.81
N ASN A 315 -20.08 -17.66 9.01
CA ASN A 315 -19.65 -17.74 7.61
C ASN A 315 -20.51 -16.84 6.70
N ASP A 316 -21.61 -16.30 7.23
CA ASP A 316 -22.62 -15.59 6.45
C ASP A 316 -22.41 -14.06 6.51
N MET A 317 -22.54 -13.40 5.37
CA MET A 317 -22.37 -11.95 5.24
C MET A 317 -23.44 -11.19 6.02
N ALA A 318 -23.02 -10.29 6.90
CA ALA A 318 -23.93 -9.49 7.72
C ALA A 318 -24.90 -8.69 6.83
N VAL A 319 -26.19 -8.97 6.99
CA VAL A 319 -27.31 -8.24 6.38
C VAL A 319 -27.59 -7.02 7.23
N VAL A 320 -27.45 -5.83 6.66
CA VAL A 320 -27.74 -4.56 7.34
C VAL A 320 -28.82 -3.78 6.60
N ASN A 321 -29.60 -3.02 7.36
CA ASN A 321 -30.50 -2.02 6.82
C ASN A 321 -29.68 -0.77 6.44
N ALA A 322 -29.70 -0.42 5.15
CA ALA A 322 -29.13 0.81 4.61
C ALA A 322 -30.26 1.68 4.02
N ARG A 323 -29.94 2.88 3.53
CA ARG A 323 -30.93 3.78 2.90
C ARG A 323 -30.39 4.42 1.63
N ILE A 324 -31.26 4.63 0.65
CA ILE A 324 -30.96 5.39 -0.56
C ILE A 324 -31.41 6.82 -0.29
N LEU A 325 -30.47 7.77 -0.25
CA LEU A 325 -30.82 9.18 -0.06
C LEU A 325 -31.52 9.73 -1.31
N PRO A 326 -32.56 10.58 -1.18
CA PRO A 326 -33.22 11.21 -2.31
C PRO A 326 -32.23 12.11 -3.07
N THR A 327 -32.24 12.06 -4.41
CA THR A 327 -31.26 12.81 -5.20
C THR A 327 -31.60 14.32 -5.21
N PRO A 328 -30.64 15.20 -4.92
CA PRO A 328 -30.89 16.64 -4.83
C PRO A 328 -31.25 17.20 -6.22
N THR A 329 -32.23 18.12 -6.26
CA THR A 329 -32.62 18.78 -7.51
C THR A 329 -31.61 19.86 -7.88
N ILE A 330 -30.94 19.69 -9.02
CA ILE A 330 -29.96 20.64 -9.55
C ILE A 330 -30.68 21.70 -10.40
N GLN A 331 -30.47 22.97 -10.04
CA GLN A 331 -31.05 24.14 -10.73
C GLN A 331 -29.99 24.82 -11.61
N TYR A 332 -30.31 24.94 -12.90
CA TYR A 332 -29.55 25.64 -13.94
C TYR A 332 -30.20 27.00 -14.26
N HIS A 333 -29.60 27.77 -15.17
CA HIS A 333 -30.11 29.09 -15.54
C HIS A 333 -31.45 29.00 -16.28
N LYS A 334 -32.37 29.94 -16.02
CA LYS A 334 -33.76 29.96 -16.56
C LYS A 334 -33.87 29.99 -18.09
N SER A 335 -32.79 30.24 -18.83
CA SER A 335 -32.76 30.17 -20.31
C SER A 335 -32.35 28.79 -20.86
N SER A 336 -32.20 27.79 -19.98
CA SER A 336 -32.11 26.36 -20.32
C SER A 336 -33.47 25.85 -20.82
N ARG A 337 -33.48 24.84 -21.70
CA ARG A 337 -34.73 24.16 -22.10
C ARG A 337 -35.21 23.17 -21.03
N LYS A 338 -34.30 22.70 -20.17
CA LYS A 338 -34.60 22.04 -18.90
C LYS A 338 -33.73 22.69 -17.82
N ASP A 339 -34.30 23.59 -17.02
CA ASP A 339 -33.58 24.33 -15.98
C ASP A 339 -33.49 23.54 -14.66
N ARG A 340 -34.40 22.61 -14.39
CA ARG A 340 -34.34 21.66 -13.27
C ARG A 340 -34.02 20.25 -13.72
N VAL A 341 -33.10 19.58 -13.02
CA VAL A 341 -32.82 18.14 -13.19
C VAL A 341 -32.52 17.49 -11.85
N GLN A 342 -33.19 16.38 -11.57
CA GLN A 342 -32.78 15.41 -10.54
C GLN A 342 -31.84 14.37 -11.19
N PRO A 343 -30.65 14.11 -10.64
CA PRO A 343 -29.78 13.03 -11.10
C PRO A 343 -30.44 11.66 -10.94
N ASN A 344 -30.21 10.77 -11.91
CA ASN A 344 -30.60 9.36 -11.83
C ASN A 344 -29.35 8.48 -11.71
N GLY A 345 -29.35 7.52 -10.78
CA GLY A 345 -28.17 6.72 -10.46
C GLY A 345 -26.94 7.54 -10.05
N GLY A 346 -27.13 8.72 -9.45
CA GLY A 346 -26.05 9.67 -9.16
C GLY A 346 -25.49 10.42 -10.39
N SER A 347 -26.08 10.23 -11.58
CA SER A 347 -25.59 10.77 -12.85
C SER A 347 -26.55 11.78 -13.49
N TRP A 348 -25.99 12.75 -14.22
CA TRP A 348 -26.73 13.64 -15.11
C TRP A 348 -25.79 14.16 -16.22
N ASN A 349 -26.35 14.81 -17.24
CA ASN A 349 -25.59 15.39 -18.36
C ASN A 349 -25.89 16.88 -18.54
N LEU A 350 -25.08 17.58 -19.34
CA LEU A 350 -25.23 19.01 -19.64
C LEU A 350 -26.10 19.31 -20.89
N ARG A 351 -26.71 18.31 -21.54
CA ARG A 351 -27.59 18.53 -22.71
C ARG A 351 -28.76 19.44 -22.33
N ASP A 352 -29.15 20.36 -23.23
CA ASP A 352 -30.25 21.32 -23.06
C ASP A 352 -30.13 22.34 -21.88
N LYS A 353 -28.97 22.41 -21.23
CA LYS A 353 -28.72 23.21 -20.02
C LYS A 353 -27.76 24.37 -20.29
N LYS A 354 -27.98 25.50 -19.61
CA LYS A 354 -27.12 26.69 -19.64
C LYS A 354 -26.73 27.07 -18.21
N VAL A 355 -25.45 27.35 -17.98
CA VAL A 355 -24.98 27.91 -16.71
C VAL A 355 -25.05 29.45 -16.72
N PRO A 356 -25.15 30.12 -15.56
CA PRO A 356 -25.23 31.59 -15.51
C PRO A 356 -23.99 32.26 -16.14
N PRO A 357 -24.11 33.39 -16.87
CA PRO A 357 -22.98 34.06 -17.52
C PRO A 357 -21.82 34.43 -16.60
N VAL A 358 -22.07 34.67 -15.30
CA VAL A 358 -21.03 34.92 -14.29
C VAL A 358 -20.08 33.73 -14.11
N TYR A 359 -20.57 32.49 -14.27
CA TYR A 359 -19.72 31.30 -14.26
C TYR A 359 -18.89 31.19 -15.54
N TYR A 360 -19.44 31.53 -16.71
CA TYR A 360 -18.66 31.61 -17.95
C TYR A 360 -17.54 32.66 -17.84
N ALA A 361 -17.81 33.85 -17.32
CA ALA A 361 -16.80 34.88 -17.12
C ALA A 361 -15.69 34.43 -16.14
N ARG A 362 -16.03 33.76 -15.04
CA ARG A 362 -15.04 33.21 -14.09
C ARG A 362 -14.22 32.05 -14.70
N LEU A 363 -14.86 31.15 -15.46
CA LEU A 363 -14.16 30.06 -16.16
C LEU A 363 -13.23 30.59 -17.26
N ALA A 364 -13.67 31.58 -18.05
CA ALA A 364 -12.85 32.23 -19.07
C ALA A 364 -11.64 32.94 -18.43
N ALA A 365 -11.84 33.71 -17.35
CA ALA A 365 -10.75 34.37 -16.63
C ALA A 365 -9.75 33.39 -16.01
N ALA A 366 -10.24 32.29 -15.40
CA ALA A 366 -9.37 31.25 -14.86
C ALA A 366 -8.58 30.53 -15.96
N ARG A 367 -9.21 30.26 -17.11
CA ARG A 367 -8.56 29.60 -18.26
C ARG A 367 -7.55 30.52 -18.94
N ALA A 368 -7.84 31.82 -19.05
CA ALA A 368 -6.89 32.82 -19.54
C ALA A 368 -5.64 32.91 -18.64
N ARG A 369 -5.82 32.95 -17.32
CA ARG A 369 -4.69 32.90 -16.35
C ARG A 369 -3.86 31.63 -16.45
N LEU A 370 -4.49 30.48 -16.74
CA LEU A 370 -3.76 29.22 -16.98
C LEU A 370 -2.96 29.25 -18.29
N TYR A 371 -3.48 29.87 -19.35
CA TYR A 371 -2.75 30.02 -20.61
C TYR A 371 -1.59 31.02 -20.51
N SER A 372 -1.77 32.17 -19.85
CA SER A 372 -0.65 33.13 -19.65
C SER A 372 0.46 32.53 -18.78
N PHE A 373 0.12 31.77 -17.75
CA PHE A 373 1.10 31.06 -16.91
C PHE A 373 1.81 29.92 -17.65
N ALA A 374 1.16 29.28 -18.63
CA ALA A 374 1.75 28.22 -19.43
C ALA A 374 2.78 28.71 -20.46
N PHE A 375 2.59 29.91 -21.03
CA PHE A 375 3.44 30.44 -22.10
C PHE A 375 4.65 31.27 -21.63
N HIS A 376 4.69 31.73 -20.38
CA HIS A 376 5.90 32.30 -19.74
C HIS A 376 7.08 31.31 -19.56
N ASN A 377 7.05 30.13 -20.21
CA ASN A 377 8.12 29.13 -20.19
C ASN A 377 8.48 28.60 -21.60
N THR A 378 8.11 29.32 -22.68
CA THR A 378 8.37 28.90 -24.07
C THR A 378 8.74 30.08 -24.97
N ASP A 379 10.05 30.35 -25.12
CA ASP A 379 10.60 31.45 -25.90
C ASP A 379 10.41 31.27 -27.42
N THR A 380 9.19 31.52 -27.92
CA THR A 380 8.87 31.52 -29.36
C THR A 380 7.83 32.59 -29.70
N GLU A 381 8.28 33.72 -30.22
CA GLU A 381 7.48 34.92 -30.53
C GLU A 381 6.27 34.64 -31.46
N SER A 382 6.37 33.62 -32.32
CA SER A 382 5.27 33.20 -33.20
C SER A 382 4.09 32.57 -32.47
N SER A 383 4.29 32.06 -31.25
CA SER A 383 3.25 31.40 -30.44
C SER A 383 2.43 32.38 -29.61
N GLU A 384 3.05 33.42 -29.05
CA GLU A 384 2.39 34.48 -28.28
C GLU A 384 1.33 35.20 -29.12
N GLY A 385 1.67 35.55 -30.37
CA GLY A 385 0.74 36.21 -31.29
C GLY A 385 -0.56 35.41 -31.52
N VAL A 386 -0.47 34.06 -31.55
CA VAL A 386 -1.65 33.18 -31.68
C VAL A 386 -2.41 33.08 -30.35
N ALA A 387 -1.70 32.93 -29.23
CA ALA A 387 -2.30 32.85 -27.90
C ALA A 387 -3.05 34.13 -27.53
N ILE A 388 -2.46 35.30 -27.79
CA ILE A 388 -3.07 36.62 -27.59
C ILE A 388 -4.31 36.77 -28.48
N LYS A 389 -4.23 36.40 -29.76
CA LYS A 389 -5.37 36.49 -30.70
C LYS A 389 -6.54 35.61 -30.25
N PHE A 390 -6.29 34.39 -29.79
CA PHE A 390 -7.31 33.49 -29.25
C PHE A 390 -7.88 33.97 -27.90
N ALA A 391 -7.03 34.51 -27.01
CA ALA A 391 -7.48 35.12 -25.76
C ALA A 391 -8.34 36.37 -26.00
N VAL A 392 -7.98 37.20 -26.97
CA VAL A 392 -8.78 38.36 -27.42
C VAL A 392 -10.11 37.89 -28.01
N GLU A 393 -10.15 36.82 -28.81
CA GLU A 393 -11.42 36.25 -29.29
C GLU A 393 -12.31 35.73 -28.15
N GLU A 394 -11.77 34.99 -27.19
CA GLU A 394 -12.54 34.50 -26.03
C GLU A 394 -13.03 35.67 -25.16
N LEU A 395 -12.22 36.71 -24.96
CA LEU A 395 -12.64 37.95 -24.30
C LEU A 395 -13.68 38.73 -25.13
N GLN A 396 -13.64 38.68 -26.47
CA GLN A 396 -14.67 39.26 -27.34
C GLN A 396 -15.98 38.46 -27.27
N LYS A 397 -15.93 37.12 -27.26
CA LYS A 397 -17.10 36.24 -27.04
C LYS A 397 -17.73 36.54 -25.68
N VAL A 398 -16.93 36.67 -24.62
CA VAL A 398 -17.39 37.12 -23.29
C VAL A 398 -17.96 38.55 -23.33
N LYS A 399 -17.33 39.49 -24.05
CA LYS A 399 -17.82 40.88 -24.24
C LYS A 399 -19.19 40.92 -24.93
N VAL A 400 -19.42 40.08 -25.95
CA VAL A 400 -20.72 39.93 -26.62
C VAL A 400 -21.76 39.33 -25.67
N ILE A 401 -21.43 38.26 -24.94
CA ILE A 401 -22.33 37.63 -23.95
C ILE A 401 -22.71 38.62 -22.83
N CYS A 402 -21.74 39.39 -22.32
CA CYS A 402 -21.97 40.43 -21.32
C CYS A 402 -22.80 41.60 -21.87
N LYS A 403 -22.55 42.06 -23.09
CA LYS A 403 -23.34 43.14 -23.74
C LYS A 403 -24.78 42.70 -24.01
N TRP A 404 -24.98 41.45 -24.41
CA TRP A 404 -26.32 40.83 -24.53
C TRP A 404 -27.03 40.73 -23.16
N TYR A 405 -26.33 40.29 -22.11
CA TYR A 405 -26.88 40.19 -20.76
C TYR A 405 -27.21 41.57 -20.15
N LEU A 406 -26.42 42.61 -20.45
CA LEU A 406 -26.70 44.00 -20.06
C LEU A 406 -27.94 44.55 -20.79
N ASN A 407 -28.10 44.28 -22.09
CA ASN A 407 -29.33 44.63 -22.81
C ASN A 407 -30.58 43.92 -22.25
N GLN A 408 -30.44 42.65 -21.84
CA GLN A 408 -31.50 41.88 -21.16
C GLN A 408 -31.82 42.40 -19.74
N LYS A 409 -30.89 43.14 -19.10
CA LYS A 409 -31.06 43.76 -17.77
C LYS A 409 -30.94 45.28 -17.81
N LYS A 410 -31.88 45.96 -18.48
CA LYS A 410 -32.09 47.42 -18.38
C LYS A 410 -32.51 47.94 -16.98
N LYS A 411 -32.29 47.20 -15.88
CA LYS A 411 -32.49 47.67 -14.49
C LYS A 411 -31.39 47.16 -13.53
N LYS A 412 -30.84 48.11 -12.74
CA LYS A 412 -29.90 47.98 -11.59
C LYS A 412 -28.42 47.64 -11.86
N ASN A 413 -27.66 48.68 -12.21
CA ASN A 413 -26.25 49.10 -11.99
C ASN A 413 -25.12 48.15 -11.46
N PHE A 414 -25.37 46.95 -10.94
CA PHE A 414 -24.37 46.20 -10.15
C PHE A 414 -23.21 45.57 -10.94
N LEU A 415 -23.26 45.60 -12.28
CA LEU A 415 -22.27 44.94 -13.15
C LEU A 415 -21.07 45.81 -13.55
N TYR A 416 -21.15 47.14 -13.43
CA TYR A 416 -20.13 48.04 -13.97
C TYR A 416 -18.83 48.02 -13.14
N LEU A 417 -18.92 47.91 -11.82
CA LEU A 417 -17.76 47.83 -10.91
C LEU A 417 -16.88 46.59 -11.18
N ASN A 418 -17.51 45.43 -11.34
CA ASN A 418 -16.79 44.16 -11.53
C ASN A 418 -16.06 44.10 -12.88
N TRP A 419 -16.56 44.78 -13.93
CA TRP A 419 -15.81 44.91 -15.18
C TRP A 419 -14.55 45.76 -14.99
N ARG A 420 -14.65 46.91 -14.30
CA ARG A 420 -13.50 47.79 -14.04
C ARG A 420 -12.40 47.10 -13.21
N LEU A 421 -12.79 46.37 -12.17
CA LEU A 421 -11.87 45.58 -11.33
C LEU A 421 -11.22 44.40 -12.08
N ALA A 422 -11.98 43.70 -12.93
CA ALA A 422 -11.42 42.61 -13.74
C ALA A 422 -10.47 43.12 -14.85
N TYR A 423 -10.71 44.32 -15.36
CA TYR A 423 -9.89 44.93 -16.41
C TYR A 423 -8.60 45.56 -15.85
N SER A 424 -8.64 46.13 -14.64
CA SER A 424 -7.41 46.62 -13.98
C SER A 424 -6.50 45.50 -13.46
N GLN A 425 -7.04 44.29 -13.22
CA GLN A 425 -6.25 43.07 -12.93
C GLN A 425 -5.76 42.33 -14.19
N LEU A 426 -5.79 42.99 -15.35
CA LEU A 426 -5.31 42.48 -16.65
C LEU A 426 -4.50 43.53 -17.45
N LEU A 427 -4.19 44.67 -16.83
CA LEU A 427 -3.34 45.76 -17.37
C LEU A 427 -2.13 46.06 -16.46
N HIS A 428 -1.95 45.23 -15.43
CA HIS A 428 -0.76 45.02 -14.60
C HIS A 428 -0.57 43.50 -14.49
#